data_AF-A0A1M7YCT5-F1
#
_entry.id   AF-A0A1M7YCT5-F1
#
_cell.length_a   1.000
_cell.length_b   1.000
_cell.length_c   1.000
_cell.angle_alpha   90.00
_cell.angle_beta   90.00
_cell.angle_gamma   90.00
#
_symmetry.space_group_name_H-M   'P 1'
#
loop_
_entity.id
_entity.type
_entity.pdbx_description
1 polymer ?
#
loop_
_entity_poly.entity_id
_entity_poly.type
_entity_poly.pdbx_seq_one_letter_code
_entity_poly.pdbx_strand_id
1 'polypeptide(L)'
;MVRILSFGTSLTDRWHMRALHEKNLRTFLADVICWNLRGSIGFQLFRLVLLGCMGMGVYAYSFQARYGLSVTGMNDIVSWGFYISNFTFLVGVAAAAVMLILPAYVFHDPDFHRVVIIGEGVAVGALVMCLSFILVDLGGPLQAWHLIPVIGIFNFPSSILAWDVVVLNGYLLLNALVPAYILYSHYRGRPADERKYRPFVFLSIFWAFSIHMVTAFLYQGLPARPFWNNPLMGPRFLASAFAAGPALITLILAIIHSATTYSIDRSVFSKLRLIIVISAIINLIMLFSEVFKEFYFPTHHSSSAMYLFFGMDGHNSLVPWIWTSVGVNVLATLVLAFNPGKSNPKVLLPACLFLFVAIWMEKGIGLIVPGLIPSPLGEVVDYLPTWVELSVTLGIFALGITIVTWLIRAALIIEQEYVGY
;
A
#
# COMPACT_ATOMS: atom_id res chain seq x y z
N MET A 1 -6.86 32.11 -2.36
CA MET A 1 -5.50 31.60 -2.11
C MET A 1 -5.36 30.10 -2.44
N VAL A 2 -6.10 29.59 -3.45
CA VAL A 2 -6.01 28.20 -3.93
C VAL A 2 -6.01 28.26 -5.47
N ARG A 3 -4.83 28.51 -6.03
CA ARG A 3 -4.55 28.48 -7.49
C ARG A 3 -3.10 28.07 -7.74
N ILE A 4 -2.56 27.17 -6.91
CA ILE A 4 -1.13 26.76 -6.92
C ILE A 4 -0.84 25.68 -7.99
N LEU A 5 -1.89 25.15 -8.63
CA LEU A 5 -1.78 24.17 -9.72
C LEU A 5 -2.55 24.63 -10.97
N SER A 6 -2.52 25.92 -11.32
CA SER A 6 -2.98 26.32 -12.66
C SER A 6 -2.00 25.77 -13.69
N PHE A 7 -2.41 24.71 -14.39
CA PHE A 7 -1.79 24.31 -15.65
C PHE A 7 -1.97 25.47 -16.63
N GLY A 8 -0.91 26.25 -16.82
CA GLY A 8 -0.91 27.40 -17.70
C GLY A 8 -1.27 26.99 -19.13
N THR A 9 -2.31 27.64 -19.64
CA THR A 9 -2.84 27.60 -21.01
C THR A 9 -1.87 28.19 -22.04
N SER A 10 -0.67 27.63 -22.13
CA SER A 10 0.30 27.94 -23.21
C SER A 10 0.90 26.68 -23.84
N LEU A 11 0.40 25.50 -23.47
CA LEU A 11 0.90 24.21 -23.96
C LEU A 11 0.34 23.88 -25.35
N THR A 12 -0.90 24.26 -25.68
CA THR A 12 -1.56 23.86 -26.94
C THR A 12 -0.79 24.25 -28.21
N ASP A 13 -0.18 25.44 -28.26
CA ASP A 13 0.40 25.95 -29.51
C ASP A 13 1.83 25.44 -29.82
N ARG A 14 2.55 24.91 -28.82
CA ARG A 14 3.91 24.35 -29.04
C ARG A 14 3.93 22.82 -29.22
N TRP A 15 2.86 22.12 -28.88
CA TRP A 15 2.76 20.66 -29.05
C TRP A 15 2.19 20.23 -30.40
N HIS A 16 1.40 21.08 -31.08
CA HIS A 16 0.98 20.80 -32.45
C HIS A 16 2.17 20.62 -33.42
N MET A 17 3.32 21.23 -33.13
CA MET A 17 4.56 21.05 -33.91
C MET A 17 5.31 19.74 -33.61
N ARG A 18 4.92 18.96 -32.60
CA ARG A 18 5.51 17.63 -32.26
C ARG A 18 4.70 16.43 -32.79
N ALA A 19 3.62 16.68 -33.53
CA ALA A 19 2.86 15.63 -34.21
C ALA A 19 3.64 14.90 -35.34
N LEU A 20 4.90 15.27 -35.57
CA LEU A 20 5.78 14.71 -36.62
C LEU A 20 6.88 13.77 -36.11
N HIS A 21 6.94 13.44 -34.81
CA HIS A 21 7.87 12.43 -34.31
C HIS A 21 7.27 11.02 -34.38
N GLU A 22 8.02 10.05 -34.92
CA GLU A 22 7.65 8.64 -34.89
C GLU A 22 7.36 8.17 -33.46
N LYS A 23 6.10 7.86 -33.15
CA LYS A 23 5.70 7.31 -31.87
C LYS A 23 6.26 5.90 -31.70
N ASN A 24 7.34 5.78 -30.94
CA ASN A 24 8.01 4.52 -30.62
C ASN A 24 8.33 4.41 -29.12
N LEU A 25 8.96 3.31 -28.70
CA LEU A 25 9.25 3.08 -27.28
C LEU A 25 10.22 4.12 -26.70
N ARG A 26 11.17 4.63 -27.49
CA ARG A 26 12.13 5.64 -27.04
C ARG A 26 11.44 6.98 -26.80
N THR A 27 10.56 7.40 -27.71
CA THR A 27 9.80 8.65 -27.54
C THR A 27 8.84 8.54 -26.36
N PHE A 28 8.17 7.39 -26.18
CA PHE A 28 7.32 7.13 -25.03
C PHE A 28 8.08 7.32 -23.70
N LEU A 29 9.24 6.67 -23.55
CA LEU A 29 10.04 6.80 -22.33
C LEU A 29 10.56 8.24 -22.12
N ALA A 30 11.03 8.89 -23.19
CA ALA A 30 11.52 10.26 -23.12
C ALA A 30 10.41 11.25 -22.72
N ASP A 31 9.20 11.09 -23.27
CA ASP A 31 8.05 11.93 -22.96
C ASP A 31 7.57 11.72 -21.53
N VAL A 32 7.45 10.46 -21.07
CA VAL A 32 7.10 10.15 -19.67
C VAL A 32 8.06 10.80 -18.68
N ILE A 33 9.37 10.75 -18.94
CA ILE A 33 10.38 11.44 -18.11
C ILE A 33 10.16 12.95 -18.19
N CYS A 34 10.05 13.51 -19.40
CA CYS A 34 9.89 14.95 -19.61
C CYS A 34 8.65 15.52 -18.93
N TRP A 35 7.51 14.83 -19.02
CA TRP A 35 6.27 15.21 -18.38
C TRP A 35 6.44 15.26 -16.86
N ASN A 36 7.07 14.24 -16.26
CA ASN A 36 7.29 14.18 -14.83
C ASN A 36 8.30 15.22 -14.31
N LEU A 37 9.23 15.67 -15.15
CA LEU A 37 10.19 16.71 -14.79
C LEU A 37 9.62 18.13 -14.88
N ARG A 38 8.60 18.36 -15.70
CA ARG A 38 7.94 19.67 -15.87
C ARG A 38 6.80 19.86 -14.89
N GLY A 39 6.36 21.09 -14.62
CA GLY A 39 5.20 21.36 -13.76
C GLY A 39 5.23 22.74 -13.13
N SER A 40 4.19 23.07 -12.34
CA SER A 40 4.14 24.32 -11.59
C SER A 40 5.21 24.36 -10.49
N ILE A 41 5.47 25.55 -9.94
CA ILE A 41 6.40 25.73 -8.81
C ILE A 41 5.98 24.85 -7.62
N GLY A 42 4.69 24.77 -7.31
CA GLY A 42 4.19 23.91 -6.23
C GLY A 42 4.51 22.43 -6.46
N PHE A 43 4.41 21.96 -7.69
CA PHE A 43 4.78 20.58 -8.04
C PHE A 43 6.29 20.33 -7.95
N GLN A 44 7.12 21.31 -8.34
CA GLN A 44 8.57 21.21 -8.18
C GLN A 44 8.98 21.19 -6.70
N LEU A 45 8.36 22.02 -5.86
CA LEU A 45 8.56 22.01 -4.41
C LEU A 45 8.17 20.67 -3.80
N PHE A 46 7.01 20.13 -4.16
CA PHE A 46 6.57 18.79 -3.73
C PHE A 46 7.60 17.72 -4.07
N ARG A 47 8.12 17.71 -5.31
CA ARG A 47 9.18 16.78 -5.71
C ARG A 47 10.48 16.97 -4.94
N LEU A 48 10.88 18.22 -4.69
CA LEU A 48 12.09 18.52 -3.93
C LEU A 48 11.97 18.03 -2.48
N VAL A 49 10.80 18.16 -1.86
CA VAL A 49 10.51 17.59 -0.53
C VAL A 49 10.64 16.06 -0.56
N LEU A 50 10.05 15.38 -1.54
CA LEU A 50 10.20 13.92 -1.68
C LEU A 50 11.66 13.49 -1.87
N LEU A 51 12.43 14.22 -2.68
CA LEU A 51 13.86 13.98 -2.87
C LEU A 51 14.65 14.20 -1.57
N GLY A 52 14.32 15.23 -0.80
CA GLY A 52 14.91 15.47 0.51
C GLY A 52 14.63 14.33 1.49
N CYS A 53 13.37 13.86 1.56
CA CYS A 53 12.98 12.70 2.37
C CYS A 53 13.72 11.41 1.95
N MET A 54 13.83 11.15 0.64
CA MET A 54 14.62 10.01 0.13
C MET A 54 16.10 10.15 0.50
N GLY A 55 16.70 11.34 0.37
CA GLY A 55 18.08 11.60 0.76
C GLY A 55 18.32 11.35 2.26
N MET A 56 17.38 11.78 3.12
CA MET A 56 17.43 11.50 4.55
C MET A 56 17.31 10.01 4.87
N GLY A 57 16.43 9.29 4.16
CA GLY A 57 16.31 7.84 4.30
C GLY A 57 17.57 7.09 3.87
N VAL A 58 18.18 7.48 2.74
CA VAL A 58 19.47 6.92 2.28
C VAL A 58 20.59 7.20 3.29
N TYR A 59 20.64 8.40 3.85
CA TYR A 59 21.60 8.74 4.90
C TYR A 59 21.41 7.86 6.14
N ALA A 60 20.19 7.74 6.66
CA ALA A 60 19.88 6.89 7.80
C ALA A 60 20.19 5.40 7.52
N TYR A 61 19.87 4.91 6.32
CA TYR A 61 20.20 3.54 5.93
C TYR A 61 21.71 3.32 5.81
N SER A 62 22.48 4.32 5.34
CA SER A 62 23.94 4.22 5.30
C SER A 62 24.55 4.08 6.70
N PHE A 63 23.93 4.72 7.70
CA PHE A 63 24.27 4.56 9.12
C PHE A 63 23.94 3.14 9.60
N GLN A 64 22.73 2.64 9.31
CA GLN A 64 22.34 1.26 9.64
C GLN A 64 23.23 0.21 8.95
N ALA A 65 23.60 0.40 7.69
CA ALA A 65 24.46 -0.51 6.96
C ALA A 65 25.88 -0.59 7.56
N ARG A 66 26.35 0.48 8.22
CA ARG A 66 27.66 0.53 8.86
C ARG A 66 27.67 -0.07 10.27
N TYR A 67 26.63 0.19 11.06
CA TYR A 67 26.57 -0.20 12.48
C TYR A 67 25.65 -1.41 12.74
N GLY A 68 25.06 -1.96 11.68
CA GLY A 68 24.12 -3.07 11.73
C GLY A 68 22.74 -2.66 12.26
N LEU A 69 21.86 -3.65 12.46
CA LEU A 69 20.51 -3.44 12.98
C LEU A 69 20.48 -2.95 14.44
N SER A 70 21.63 -2.94 15.13
CA SER A 70 21.76 -2.44 16.51
C SER A 70 21.37 -0.96 16.68
N VAL A 71 21.34 -0.18 15.59
CA VAL A 71 20.90 1.23 15.61
C VAL A 71 19.39 1.40 15.51
N THR A 72 18.66 0.31 15.30
CA THR A 72 17.20 0.26 15.32
C THR A 72 16.70 0.03 16.75
N GLY A 73 15.40 0.12 16.98
CA GLY A 73 14.78 -0.24 18.25
C GLY A 73 14.60 -1.74 18.42
N MET A 74 14.93 -2.54 17.39
CA MET A 74 14.79 -3.99 17.41
C MET A 74 15.81 -4.62 18.35
N ASN A 75 15.46 -5.79 18.87
CA ASN A 75 16.29 -6.58 19.78
C ASN A 75 16.03 -8.07 19.57
N ASP A 76 16.67 -8.92 20.37
CA ASP A 76 16.58 -10.38 20.23
C ASP A 76 15.17 -10.94 20.44
N ILE A 77 14.29 -10.20 21.14
CA ILE A 77 12.88 -10.56 21.34
C ILE A 77 12.02 -9.95 20.22
N VAL A 78 12.11 -8.63 20.03
CA VAL A 78 11.40 -7.88 18.98
C VAL A 78 12.31 -7.74 17.77
N SER A 79 12.45 -8.83 17.03
CA SER A 79 13.29 -8.91 15.83
C SER A 79 12.63 -8.35 14.57
N TRP A 80 11.29 -8.18 14.58
CA TRP A 80 10.55 -7.50 13.54
C TRP A 80 9.87 -6.25 14.11
N GLY A 81 10.42 -5.09 13.77
CA GLY A 81 9.94 -3.79 14.23
C GLY A 81 9.11 -3.05 13.18
N PHE A 82 9.45 -1.78 13.00
CA PHE A 82 8.69 -0.82 12.21
C PHE A 82 8.78 -1.07 10.70
N TYR A 83 9.88 -1.65 10.22
CA TYR A 83 10.02 -2.02 8.81
C TYR A 83 9.02 -3.10 8.40
N ILE A 84 8.99 -4.23 9.11
CA ILE A 84 8.05 -5.34 8.83
C ILE A 84 6.59 -4.94 9.12
N SER A 85 6.38 -4.07 10.10
CA SER A 85 5.07 -3.44 10.35
C SER A 85 4.55 -2.68 9.12
N ASN A 86 5.37 -1.82 8.52
CA ASN A 86 4.98 -1.06 7.32
C ASN A 86 4.87 -1.95 6.08
N PHE A 87 5.79 -2.91 5.91
CA PHE A 87 5.70 -3.93 4.87
C PHE A 87 4.32 -4.63 4.89
N THR A 88 3.93 -5.15 6.05
CA THR A 88 2.67 -5.89 6.23
C THR A 88 1.46 -5.06 5.83
N PHE A 89 1.42 -3.80 6.30
CA PHE A 89 0.35 -2.90 5.95
C PHE A 89 0.34 -2.55 4.45
N LEU A 90 1.50 -2.34 3.84
CA LEU A 90 1.61 -1.95 2.44
C LEU A 90 1.30 -3.07 1.46
N VAL A 91 1.45 -4.35 1.85
CA VAL A 91 0.87 -5.47 1.09
C VAL A 91 -0.67 -5.31 1.01
N GLY A 92 -1.29 -4.84 2.09
CA GLY A 92 -2.66 -4.30 2.16
C GLY A 92 -2.97 -3.32 1.05
N VAL A 93 -2.19 -2.25 1.03
CA VAL A 93 -2.35 -1.16 0.06
C VAL A 93 -2.12 -1.64 -1.37
N ALA A 94 -1.15 -2.53 -1.61
CA ALA A 94 -0.86 -3.07 -2.94
C ALA A 94 -2.07 -3.80 -3.53
N ALA A 95 -2.72 -4.67 -2.75
CA ALA A 95 -3.89 -5.41 -3.23
C ALA A 95 -5.14 -4.54 -3.41
N ALA A 96 -5.15 -3.30 -2.93
CA ALA A 96 -6.26 -2.38 -3.10
C ALA A 96 -6.68 -2.19 -4.56
N ALA A 97 -5.74 -2.33 -5.51
CA ALA A 97 -6.03 -2.25 -6.94
C ALA A 97 -7.10 -3.27 -7.36
N VAL A 98 -7.16 -4.45 -6.72
CA VAL A 98 -8.15 -5.48 -7.04
C VAL A 98 -9.59 -5.00 -6.81
N MET A 99 -9.79 -4.05 -5.88
CA MET A 99 -11.09 -3.45 -5.60
C MET A 99 -11.57 -2.49 -6.69
N LEU A 100 -10.68 -2.08 -7.61
CA LEU A 100 -11.05 -1.39 -8.85
C LEU A 100 -11.12 -2.37 -10.03
N ILE A 101 -10.17 -3.31 -10.09
CA ILE A 101 -10.06 -4.29 -11.19
C ILE A 101 -11.29 -5.21 -11.24
N LEU A 102 -11.79 -5.70 -10.11
CA LEU A 102 -12.96 -6.58 -10.07
C LEU A 102 -14.22 -5.89 -10.64
N PRO A 103 -14.64 -4.70 -10.14
CA PRO A 103 -15.73 -3.94 -10.77
C PRO A 103 -15.52 -3.64 -12.24
N ALA A 104 -14.31 -3.24 -12.64
CA ALA A 104 -14.00 -2.98 -14.04
C ALA A 104 -14.15 -4.25 -14.88
N TYR A 105 -13.30 -5.25 -14.69
CA TYR A 105 -13.15 -6.35 -15.65
C TYR A 105 -14.07 -7.55 -15.42
N VAL A 106 -14.61 -7.73 -14.20
CA VAL A 106 -15.53 -8.83 -13.89
C VAL A 106 -16.98 -8.36 -13.94
N PHE A 107 -17.29 -7.23 -13.28
CA PHE A 107 -18.65 -6.68 -13.26
C PHE A 107 -18.93 -5.72 -14.43
N HIS A 108 -17.95 -5.45 -15.29
CA HIS A 108 -18.08 -4.61 -16.48
C HIS A 108 -18.57 -3.18 -16.16
N ASP A 109 -18.19 -2.64 -15.00
CA ASP A 109 -18.58 -1.31 -14.57
C ASP A 109 -17.72 -0.25 -15.30
N PRO A 110 -18.31 0.61 -16.15
CA PRO A 110 -17.56 1.58 -16.94
C PRO A 110 -16.92 2.67 -16.07
N ASP A 111 -17.50 2.97 -14.90
CA ASP A 111 -16.98 3.99 -13.99
C ASP A 111 -15.60 3.58 -13.44
N PHE A 112 -15.45 2.28 -13.13
CA PHE A 112 -14.20 1.74 -12.61
C PHE A 112 -13.14 1.55 -13.70
N HIS A 113 -13.53 1.23 -14.94
CA HIS A 113 -12.58 1.16 -16.06
C HIS A 113 -11.81 2.46 -16.28
N ARG A 114 -12.43 3.61 -16.02
CA ARG A 114 -11.77 4.92 -16.14
C ARG A 114 -10.68 5.14 -15.10
N VAL A 115 -10.84 4.57 -13.90
CA VAL A 115 -9.94 4.81 -12.76
C VAL A 115 -9.04 3.62 -12.40
N VAL A 116 -9.21 2.46 -13.05
CA VAL A 116 -8.47 1.23 -12.71
C VAL A 116 -6.95 1.40 -12.84
N ILE A 117 -6.49 2.10 -13.89
CA ILE A 117 -5.06 2.39 -14.12
C ILE A 117 -4.45 3.19 -12.97
N ILE A 118 -5.24 4.06 -12.32
CA ILE A 118 -4.79 4.82 -11.14
C ILE A 118 -4.53 3.85 -9.97
N GLY A 119 -5.42 2.89 -9.75
CA GLY A 119 -5.26 1.87 -8.71
C GLY A 119 -4.06 0.97 -8.96
N GLU A 120 -3.83 0.52 -10.19
CA GLU A 120 -2.66 -0.28 -10.55
C GLU A 120 -1.35 0.50 -10.35
N GLY A 121 -1.32 1.80 -10.66
CA GLY A 121 -0.18 2.67 -10.37
C GLY A 121 0.12 2.79 -8.87
N VAL A 122 -0.92 2.85 -8.03
CA VAL A 122 -0.79 2.82 -6.56
C VAL A 122 -0.23 1.48 -6.10
N ALA A 123 -0.70 0.37 -6.68
CA ALA A 123 -0.20 -0.96 -6.35
C ALA A 123 1.30 -1.12 -6.67
N VAL A 124 1.76 -0.63 -7.83
CA VAL A 124 3.19 -0.64 -8.18
C VAL A 124 4.03 0.10 -7.15
N GLY A 125 3.61 1.31 -6.77
CA GLY A 125 4.33 2.09 -5.75
C GLY A 125 4.35 1.39 -4.38
N ALA A 126 3.22 0.81 -3.96
CA ALA A 126 3.12 0.04 -2.73
C ALA A 126 4.04 -1.19 -2.73
N LEU A 127 4.10 -1.94 -3.83
CA LEU A 127 4.95 -3.12 -3.95
C LEU A 127 6.44 -2.78 -3.93
N VAL A 128 6.85 -1.68 -4.59
CA VAL A 128 8.24 -1.22 -4.49
C VAL A 128 8.59 -0.82 -3.07
N MET A 129 7.68 -0.19 -2.33
CA MET A 129 7.87 0.07 -0.91
C MET A 129 7.99 -1.23 -0.10
N CYS A 130 7.12 -2.21 -0.33
CA CYS A 130 7.19 -3.52 0.34
C CYS A 130 8.56 -4.19 0.15
N LEU A 131 9.03 -4.27 -1.10
CA LEU A 131 10.33 -4.85 -1.42
C LEU A 131 11.49 -4.06 -0.79
N SER A 132 11.36 -2.73 -0.73
CA SER A 132 12.35 -1.86 -0.07
C SER A 132 12.39 -2.10 1.44
N PHE A 133 11.23 -2.26 2.10
CA PHE A 133 11.16 -2.58 3.54
C PHE A 133 11.80 -3.93 3.86
N ILE A 134 11.56 -4.96 3.04
CA ILE A 134 12.23 -6.26 3.18
C ILE A 134 13.74 -6.07 3.05
N LEU A 135 14.21 -5.33 2.04
CA LEU A 135 15.64 -5.15 1.80
C LEU A 135 16.36 -4.42 2.96
N VAL A 136 15.75 -3.38 3.53
CA VAL A 136 16.36 -2.62 4.63
C VAL A 136 16.29 -3.37 5.97
N ASP A 137 15.39 -4.34 6.11
CA ASP A 137 15.28 -5.18 7.31
C ASP A 137 16.35 -6.30 7.33
N LEU A 138 16.94 -6.65 6.17
CA LEU A 138 18.01 -7.64 6.11
C LEU A 138 19.28 -7.15 6.83
N GLY A 139 19.76 -7.95 7.79
CA GLY A 139 21.06 -7.70 8.45
C GLY A 139 22.26 -7.84 7.50
N GLY A 140 22.10 -8.60 6.40
CA GLY A 140 23.08 -8.74 5.32
C GLY A 140 22.44 -8.42 3.95
N PRO A 141 22.25 -7.13 3.60
CA PRO A 141 21.53 -6.76 2.39
C PRO A 141 22.29 -7.14 1.11
N LEU A 142 23.63 -7.26 1.18
CA LEU A 142 24.45 -7.72 0.05
C LEU A 142 24.19 -9.17 -0.33
N GLN A 143 23.60 -9.96 0.56
CA GLN A 143 23.23 -11.36 0.33
C GLN A 143 21.81 -11.50 -0.24
N ALA A 144 21.09 -10.40 -0.49
CA ALA A 144 19.72 -10.43 -1.01
C ALA A 144 19.60 -11.14 -2.37
N TRP A 145 20.68 -11.25 -3.14
CA TRP A 145 20.69 -11.99 -4.42
C TRP A 145 20.38 -13.48 -4.24
N HIS A 146 20.60 -14.06 -3.05
CA HIS A 146 20.19 -15.45 -2.76
C HIS A 146 18.68 -15.67 -2.88
N LEU A 147 17.88 -14.60 -2.76
CA LEU A 147 16.43 -14.66 -2.87
C LEU A 147 15.95 -14.70 -4.33
N ILE A 148 16.83 -14.46 -5.31
CA ILE A 148 16.44 -14.46 -6.73
C ILE A 148 16.19 -15.90 -7.17
N PRO A 149 14.98 -16.24 -7.66
CA PRO A 149 14.70 -17.57 -8.19
C PRO A 149 15.69 -17.96 -9.29
N VAL A 150 16.04 -19.24 -9.37
CA VAL A 150 17.01 -19.82 -10.34
C VAL A 150 18.47 -19.45 -10.10
N ILE A 151 18.78 -18.21 -9.69
CA ILE A 151 20.16 -17.72 -9.51
C ILE A 151 20.69 -18.02 -8.09
N GLY A 152 19.87 -17.76 -7.08
CA GLY A 152 20.24 -17.90 -5.67
C GLY A 152 19.89 -19.27 -5.06
N ILE A 153 20.15 -19.41 -3.76
CA ILE A 153 19.71 -20.56 -2.96
C ILE A 153 18.27 -20.31 -2.53
N PHE A 154 17.36 -20.49 -3.49
CA PHE A 154 15.96 -20.19 -3.33
C PHE A 154 15.23 -21.36 -2.64
N ASN A 155 15.01 -21.26 -1.33
CA ASN A 155 14.43 -22.31 -0.48
C ASN A 155 12.89 -22.49 -0.64
N PHE A 156 12.42 -22.64 -1.88
CA PHE A 156 11.02 -22.89 -2.20
C PHE A 156 10.78 -24.39 -2.46
N PRO A 157 9.73 -25.01 -1.89
CA PRO A 157 8.60 -24.39 -1.18
C PRO A 157 8.72 -24.38 0.36
N SER A 158 9.83 -24.81 0.95
CA SER A 158 9.91 -24.99 2.42
C SER A 158 9.91 -23.69 3.23
N SER A 159 10.39 -22.57 2.66
CA SER A 159 10.40 -21.26 3.33
C SER A 159 9.23 -20.41 2.89
N ILE A 160 8.37 -19.97 3.81
CA ILE A 160 7.24 -19.10 3.50
C ILE A 160 7.68 -17.69 3.02
N LEU A 161 8.85 -17.19 3.48
CA LEU A 161 9.44 -15.96 2.95
C LEU A 161 9.79 -16.08 1.46
N ALA A 162 10.21 -17.26 1.01
CA ALA A 162 10.45 -17.50 -0.42
C ALA A 162 9.14 -17.41 -1.23
N TRP A 163 8.00 -17.78 -0.66
CA TRP A 163 6.70 -17.61 -1.32
C TRP A 163 6.37 -16.12 -1.47
N ASP A 164 6.62 -15.30 -0.44
CA ASP A 164 6.44 -13.85 -0.47
C ASP A 164 7.25 -13.21 -1.62
N VAL A 165 8.51 -13.64 -1.82
CA VAL A 165 9.34 -13.17 -2.96
C VAL A 165 8.65 -13.45 -4.30
N VAL A 166 8.07 -14.64 -4.49
CA VAL A 166 7.38 -15.01 -5.74
C VAL A 166 6.11 -14.19 -5.93
N VAL A 167 5.27 -14.10 -4.90
CA VAL A 167 3.98 -13.42 -5.06
C VAL A 167 4.15 -11.91 -5.21
N LEU A 168 5.06 -11.27 -4.46
CA LEU A 168 5.27 -9.82 -4.55
C LEU A 168 5.87 -9.41 -5.89
N ASN A 169 6.90 -10.12 -6.37
CA ASN A 169 7.50 -9.82 -7.68
C ASN A 169 6.54 -10.15 -8.83
N GLY A 170 5.81 -11.27 -8.75
CA GLY A 170 4.80 -11.61 -9.74
C GLY A 170 3.70 -10.56 -9.82
N TYR A 171 3.20 -10.05 -8.68
CA TYR A 171 2.18 -9.00 -8.68
C TYR A 171 2.74 -7.69 -9.22
N LEU A 172 3.99 -7.34 -8.89
CA LEU A 172 4.64 -6.13 -9.38
C LEU A 172 4.78 -6.16 -10.89
N LEU A 173 5.21 -7.30 -11.46
CA LEU A 173 5.30 -7.47 -12.91
C LEU A 173 3.92 -7.33 -13.58
N LEU A 174 2.87 -7.94 -13.02
CA LEU A 174 1.52 -7.84 -13.57
C LEU A 174 1.00 -6.40 -13.53
N ASN A 175 1.09 -5.71 -12.38
CA ASN A 175 0.62 -4.32 -12.24
C ASN A 175 1.50 -3.30 -12.95
N ALA A 176 2.75 -3.63 -13.31
CA ALA A 176 3.59 -2.75 -14.11
C ALA A 176 3.34 -2.96 -15.61
N LEU A 177 3.34 -4.22 -16.08
CA LEU A 177 3.34 -4.53 -17.51
C LEU A 177 1.96 -4.40 -18.16
N VAL A 178 0.88 -4.74 -17.46
CA VAL A 178 -0.49 -4.67 -17.99
C VAL A 178 -0.87 -3.21 -18.31
N PRO A 179 -0.88 -2.27 -17.34
CA PRO A 179 -1.15 -0.87 -17.65
C PRO A 179 -0.09 -0.24 -18.55
N ALA A 180 1.19 -0.63 -18.47
CA ALA A 180 2.19 -0.12 -19.41
C ALA A 180 1.86 -0.48 -20.87
N TYR A 181 1.38 -1.70 -21.14
CA TYR A 181 0.94 -2.11 -22.47
C TYR A 181 -0.28 -1.32 -22.96
N ILE A 182 -1.28 -1.11 -22.08
CA ILE A 182 -2.48 -0.33 -22.37
C ILE A 182 -2.08 1.12 -22.71
N LEU A 183 -1.35 1.77 -21.82
CA LEU A 183 -0.89 3.15 -21.97
C LEU A 183 0.00 3.35 -23.19
N TYR A 184 0.90 2.40 -23.49
CA TYR A 184 1.72 2.48 -24.70
C TYR A 184 0.88 2.36 -25.98
N SER A 185 -0.19 1.57 -25.98
CA SER A 185 -1.10 1.46 -27.11
C SER A 185 -1.88 2.76 -27.32
N HIS A 186 -2.41 3.34 -26.25
CA HIS A 186 -3.10 4.63 -26.29
C HIS A 186 -2.17 5.78 -26.68
N TYR A 187 -0.92 5.79 -26.21
CA TYR A 187 0.10 6.75 -26.64
C TYR A 187 0.31 6.70 -28.16
N ARG A 188 0.34 5.49 -28.75
CA ARG A 188 0.42 5.30 -30.21
C ARG A 188 -0.88 5.63 -30.96
N GLY A 189 -1.95 6.02 -30.28
CA GLY A 189 -3.24 6.35 -30.89
C GLY A 189 -4.00 5.14 -31.41
N ARG A 190 -3.79 3.96 -30.81
CA ARG A 190 -4.49 2.73 -31.18
C ARG A 190 -5.15 2.07 -29.97
N PRO A 191 -6.29 1.39 -30.14
CA PRO A 191 -6.89 0.64 -29.05
C PRO A 191 -5.97 -0.50 -28.59
N ALA A 192 -5.90 -0.73 -27.29
CA ALA A 192 -5.21 -1.87 -26.73
C ALA A 192 -5.96 -3.16 -27.07
N ASP A 193 -5.27 -4.15 -27.64
CA ASP A 193 -5.85 -5.46 -27.94
C ASP A 193 -6.17 -6.23 -26.65
N GLU A 194 -7.45 -6.34 -26.34
CA GLU A 194 -7.97 -6.98 -25.13
C GLU A 194 -7.53 -8.43 -24.99
N ARG A 195 -7.38 -9.17 -26.10
CA ARG A 195 -6.97 -10.58 -26.07
C ARG A 195 -5.57 -10.76 -25.50
N LYS A 196 -4.73 -9.72 -25.57
CA LYS A 196 -3.34 -9.77 -25.12
C LYS A 196 -3.18 -9.47 -23.63
N TYR A 197 -3.98 -8.55 -23.06
CA TYR A 197 -3.81 -8.15 -21.66
C TYR A 197 -4.85 -8.77 -20.72
N ARG A 198 -6.06 -9.08 -21.20
CA ARG A 198 -7.16 -9.59 -20.36
C ARG A 198 -6.80 -10.86 -19.58
N PRO A 199 -6.11 -11.88 -20.14
CA PRO A 199 -5.69 -13.04 -19.35
C PRO A 199 -4.79 -12.66 -18.17
N PHE A 200 -3.90 -11.67 -18.35
CA PHE A 200 -3.00 -11.19 -17.30
C PHE A 200 -3.72 -10.36 -16.24
N VAL A 201 -4.83 -9.69 -16.59
CA VAL A 201 -5.72 -9.04 -15.61
C VAL A 201 -6.39 -10.08 -14.71
N PHE A 202 -6.91 -11.18 -15.26
CA PHE A 202 -7.48 -12.25 -14.43
C PHE A 202 -6.41 -12.93 -13.58
N LEU A 203 -5.21 -13.10 -14.12
CA LEU A 203 -4.06 -13.58 -13.35
C LEU A 203 -3.69 -12.61 -12.22
N SER A 204 -3.75 -11.29 -12.44
CA SER A 204 -3.46 -10.28 -11.42
C SER A 204 -4.50 -10.27 -10.30
N ILE A 205 -5.78 -10.53 -10.60
CA ILE A 205 -6.81 -10.73 -9.57
C ILE A 205 -6.42 -11.88 -8.65
N PHE A 206 -6.08 -13.05 -9.19
CA PHE A 206 -5.64 -14.19 -8.38
C PHE A 206 -4.42 -13.82 -7.52
N TRP A 207 -3.43 -13.16 -8.13
CA TRP A 207 -2.21 -12.74 -7.45
C TRP A 207 -2.46 -11.72 -6.33
N ALA A 208 -3.45 -10.84 -6.48
CA ALA A 208 -3.83 -9.87 -5.45
C ALA A 208 -4.31 -10.56 -4.16
N PHE A 209 -5.07 -11.66 -4.29
CA PHE A 209 -5.41 -12.51 -3.15
C PHE A 209 -4.19 -13.27 -2.63
N SER A 210 -3.32 -13.76 -3.52
CA SER A 210 -2.11 -14.50 -3.15
C SER A 210 -1.14 -13.66 -2.31
N ILE A 211 -0.85 -12.41 -2.68
CA ILE A 211 0.07 -11.55 -1.90
C ILE A 211 -0.42 -11.37 -0.46
N HIS A 212 -1.73 -11.22 -0.26
CA HIS A 212 -2.31 -11.11 1.08
C HIS A 212 -2.20 -12.40 1.85
N MET A 213 -2.58 -13.50 1.20
CA MET A 213 -2.68 -14.78 1.87
C MET A 213 -1.30 -15.30 2.25
N VAL A 214 -0.30 -15.17 1.37
CA VAL A 214 1.07 -15.60 1.66
C VAL A 214 1.71 -14.73 2.74
N THR A 215 1.53 -13.42 2.71
CA THR A 215 2.01 -12.55 3.79
C THR A 215 1.30 -12.84 5.12
N ALA A 216 0.02 -13.22 5.12
CA ALA A 216 -0.65 -13.70 6.33
C ALA A 216 -0.08 -15.05 6.81
N PHE A 217 0.25 -15.95 5.88
CA PHE A 217 0.86 -17.24 6.18
C PHE A 217 2.27 -17.11 6.75
N LEU A 218 3.00 -16.04 6.43
CA LEU A 218 4.29 -15.73 7.06
C LEU A 218 4.15 -15.68 8.59
N TYR A 219 3.10 -15.04 9.09
CA TYR A 219 2.81 -14.90 10.51
C TYR A 219 2.13 -16.16 11.07
N GLN A 220 1.09 -16.62 10.39
CA GLN A 220 0.30 -17.78 10.81
C GLN A 220 1.14 -19.06 10.90
N GLY A 221 2.15 -19.20 10.04
CA GLY A 221 3.05 -20.36 9.98
C GLY A 221 4.02 -20.49 11.17
N LEU A 222 3.97 -19.59 12.15
CA LEU A 222 4.86 -19.59 13.32
C LEU A 222 4.12 -20.17 14.55
N PRO A 223 4.16 -21.50 14.78
CA PRO A 223 3.40 -22.13 15.87
C PRO A 223 3.85 -21.68 17.27
N ALA A 224 5.09 -21.23 17.40
CA ALA A 224 5.62 -20.68 18.65
C ALA A 224 5.09 -19.28 18.99
N ARG A 225 4.31 -18.64 18.10
CA ARG A 225 3.75 -17.29 18.27
C ARG A 225 2.22 -17.36 18.23
N PRO A 226 1.55 -17.67 19.37
CA PRO A 226 0.10 -17.96 19.39
C PRO A 226 -0.80 -16.82 18.91
N PHE A 227 -0.35 -15.57 19.08
CA PHE A 227 -1.07 -14.39 18.61
C PHE A 227 -1.25 -14.36 17.08
N TRP A 228 -0.21 -14.79 16.36
CA TRP A 228 -0.25 -14.89 14.90
C TRP A 228 -0.77 -16.23 14.41
N ASN A 229 -0.51 -17.30 15.16
CA ASN A 229 -0.94 -18.66 14.83
C ASN A 229 -2.46 -18.84 15.06
N ASN A 230 -3.25 -18.19 14.21
CA ASN A 230 -4.69 -18.18 14.25
C ASN A 230 -5.25 -18.42 12.83
N PRO A 231 -6.20 -19.34 12.62
CA PRO A 231 -6.80 -19.59 11.31
C PRO A 231 -7.52 -18.37 10.70
N LEU A 232 -7.91 -17.38 11.51
CA LEU A 232 -8.56 -16.17 11.01
C LEU A 232 -7.57 -15.17 10.37
N MET A 233 -6.25 -15.41 10.47
CA MET A 233 -5.24 -14.44 10.05
C MET A 233 -5.35 -14.05 8.57
N GLY A 234 -5.39 -15.03 7.66
CA GLY A 234 -5.58 -14.77 6.23
C GLY A 234 -6.85 -13.99 5.89
N PRO A 235 -8.05 -14.47 6.28
CA PRO A 235 -9.30 -13.75 6.08
C PRO A 235 -9.32 -12.33 6.65
N ARG A 236 -8.75 -12.13 7.86
CA ARG A 236 -8.66 -10.81 8.48
C ARG A 236 -7.75 -9.86 7.71
N PHE A 237 -6.64 -10.35 7.19
CA PHE A 237 -5.74 -9.56 6.33
C PHE A 237 -6.50 -9.01 5.12
N LEU A 238 -7.23 -9.88 4.41
CA LEU A 238 -8.06 -9.47 3.28
C LEU A 238 -9.13 -8.43 3.67
N ALA A 239 -9.88 -8.68 4.75
CA ALA A 239 -10.95 -7.75 5.18
C ALA A 239 -10.42 -6.34 5.48
N SER A 240 -9.32 -6.26 6.23
CA SER A 240 -8.67 -4.98 6.55
C SER A 240 -8.07 -4.29 5.31
N ALA A 241 -7.47 -5.05 4.39
CA ALA A 241 -6.91 -4.52 3.14
C ALA A 241 -8.01 -3.96 2.23
N PHE A 242 -9.15 -4.63 2.14
CA PHE A 242 -10.29 -4.19 1.34
C PHE A 242 -11.06 -3.02 1.96
N ALA A 243 -10.83 -2.72 3.24
CA ALA A 243 -11.30 -1.49 3.88
C ALA A 243 -10.31 -0.33 3.68
N ALA A 244 -9.03 -0.52 4.05
CA ALA A 244 -8.01 0.53 4.00
C ALA A 244 -7.63 0.91 2.56
N GLY A 245 -7.50 -0.08 1.67
CA GLY A 245 -7.09 0.13 0.29
C GLY A 245 -8.01 1.07 -0.48
N PRO A 246 -9.30 0.74 -0.63
CA PRO A 246 -10.27 1.64 -1.27
C PRO A 246 -10.43 2.98 -0.57
N ALA A 247 -10.21 3.06 0.76
CA ALA A 247 -10.18 4.33 1.48
C ALA A 247 -9.01 5.21 1.02
N LEU A 248 -7.81 4.65 0.85
CA LEU A 248 -6.67 5.37 0.27
C LEU A 248 -6.92 5.76 -1.19
N ILE A 249 -7.43 4.85 -2.01
CA ILE A 249 -7.77 5.14 -3.42
C ILE A 249 -8.77 6.29 -3.49
N THR A 250 -9.78 6.31 -2.61
CA THR A 250 -10.75 7.40 -2.53
C THR A 250 -10.07 8.76 -2.27
N LEU A 251 -9.07 8.81 -1.39
CA LEU A 251 -8.28 10.02 -1.14
C LEU A 251 -7.47 10.45 -2.37
N ILE A 252 -6.81 9.49 -3.03
CA ILE A 252 -6.00 9.74 -4.23
C ILE A 252 -6.87 10.25 -5.38
N LEU A 253 -8.02 9.62 -5.62
CA LEU A 253 -8.99 10.05 -6.63
C LEU A 253 -9.52 11.46 -6.32
N ALA A 254 -9.77 11.80 -5.05
CA ALA A 254 -10.19 13.15 -4.68
C ALA A 254 -9.08 14.20 -4.92
N ILE A 255 -7.82 13.85 -4.67
CA ILE A 255 -6.67 14.70 -5.01
C ILE A 255 -6.59 14.89 -6.53
N ILE A 256 -6.67 13.83 -7.32
CA ILE A 256 -6.64 13.91 -8.79
C ILE A 256 -7.78 14.79 -9.31
N HIS A 257 -9.01 14.58 -8.82
CA HIS A 257 -10.19 15.34 -9.22
C HIS A 257 -10.06 16.85 -8.93
N SER A 258 -9.38 17.22 -7.85
CA SER A 258 -9.23 18.62 -7.43
C SER A 258 -7.97 19.30 -7.98
N ALA A 259 -6.92 18.53 -8.25
CA ALA A 259 -5.60 19.02 -8.66
C ALA A 259 -5.36 18.96 -10.18
N THR A 260 -6.15 18.19 -10.91
CA THR A 260 -5.99 17.97 -12.36
C THR A 260 -7.28 18.29 -13.12
N THR A 261 -7.19 18.31 -14.45
CA THR A 261 -8.35 18.43 -15.34
C THR A 261 -9.15 17.13 -15.47
N TYR A 262 -8.67 16.03 -14.89
CA TYR A 262 -9.32 14.73 -14.97
C TYR A 262 -10.50 14.67 -13.99
N SER A 263 -11.73 14.79 -14.51
CA SER A 263 -12.95 14.71 -13.70
C SER A 263 -13.32 13.26 -13.41
N ILE A 264 -13.59 12.95 -12.13
CA ILE A 264 -14.00 11.62 -11.69
C ILE A 264 -15.46 11.70 -11.26
N ASP A 265 -16.26 10.75 -11.75
CA ASP A 265 -17.69 10.72 -11.50
C ASP A 265 -18.00 10.46 -10.02
N ARG A 266 -19.02 11.16 -9.49
CA ARG A 266 -19.45 11.01 -8.09
C ARG A 266 -19.96 9.59 -7.76
N SER A 267 -20.38 8.85 -8.78
CA SER A 267 -20.77 7.45 -8.66
C SER A 267 -19.60 6.59 -8.18
N VAL A 268 -18.38 6.82 -8.67
CA VAL A 268 -17.16 6.11 -8.25
C VAL A 268 -16.96 6.24 -6.73
N PHE A 269 -17.01 7.46 -6.21
CA PHE A 269 -16.88 7.73 -4.77
C PHE A 269 -17.96 7.04 -3.94
N SER A 270 -19.19 6.99 -4.44
CA SER A 270 -20.31 6.34 -3.74
C SER A 270 -20.19 4.82 -3.75
N LYS A 271 -19.72 4.22 -4.85
CA LYS A 271 -19.44 2.78 -4.98
C LYS A 271 -18.26 2.38 -4.10
N LEU A 272 -17.17 3.16 -4.11
CA LEU A 272 -16.01 2.95 -3.22
C LEU A 272 -16.41 3.01 -1.75
N ARG A 273 -17.21 4.01 -1.34
CA ARG A 273 -17.74 4.08 0.03
C ARG A 273 -18.45 2.80 0.43
N LEU A 274 -19.29 2.23 -0.44
CA LEU A 274 -20.00 0.99 -0.16
C LEU A 274 -19.05 -0.19 0.06
N ILE A 275 -18.05 -0.34 -0.82
CA ILE A 275 -17.00 -1.36 -0.70
C ILE A 275 -16.25 -1.21 0.63
N ILE A 276 -15.88 0.02 0.99
CA ILE A 276 -15.17 0.32 2.25
C ILE A 276 -16.03 -0.08 3.45
N VAL A 277 -17.30 0.34 3.49
CA VAL A 277 -18.19 0.06 4.63
C VAL A 277 -18.39 -1.43 4.84
N ILE A 278 -18.68 -2.18 3.76
CA ILE A 278 -18.87 -3.63 3.85
C ILE A 278 -17.60 -4.30 4.37
N SER A 279 -16.45 -3.95 3.81
CA SER A 279 -15.16 -4.53 4.21
C SER A 279 -14.78 -4.17 5.64
N ALA A 280 -15.04 -2.92 6.06
CA ALA A 280 -14.76 -2.45 7.42
C ALA A 280 -15.64 -3.14 8.47
N ILE A 281 -16.93 -3.35 8.17
CA ILE A 281 -17.83 -4.11 9.05
C ILE A 281 -17.35 -5.57 9.17
N ILE A 282 -16.98 -6.21 8.07
CA ILE A 282 -16.43 -7.59 8.09
C ILE A 282 -15.15 -7.61 8.94
N ASN A 283 -14.25 -6.64 8.77
CA ASN A 283 -13.03 -6.51 9.57
C ASN A 283 -13.33 -6.36 11.07
N LEU A 284 -14.30 -5.52 11.45
CA LEU A 284 -14.69 -5.33 12.86
C LEU A 284 -15.35 -6.57 13.46
N ILE A 285 -16.13 -7.32 12.68
CA ILE A 285 -16.69 -8.62 13.12
C ILE A 285 -15.55 -9.61 13.38
N MET A 286 -14.57 -9.70 12.48
CA MET A 286 -13.39 -10.56 12.67
C MET A 286 -12.54 -10.10 13.86
N LEU A 287 -12.39 -8.79 14.11
CA LEU A 287 -11.79 -8.23 15.34
C LEU A 287 -12.51 -8.69 16.58
N PHE A 288 -13.84 -8.59 16.58
CA PHE A 288 -14.62 -9.07 17.69
C PHE A 288 -14.42 -10.58 17.91
N SER A 289 -14.39 -11.39 16.85
CA SER A 289 -14.14 -12.83 16.97
C SER A 289 -12.77 -13.16 17.56
N GLU A 290 -11.71 -12.44 17.18
CA GLU A 290 -10.37 -12.61 17.79
C GLU A 290 -10.35 -12.18 19.24
N VAL A 291 -10.87 -10.99 19.55
CA VAL A 291 -10.97 -10.49 20.94
C VAL A 291 -11.77 -11.46 21.81
N PHE A 292 -12.90 -11.97 21.31
CA PHE A 292 -13.69 -12.98 22.01
C PHE A 292 -12.88 -14.25 22.24
N LYS A 293 -12.20 -14.78 21.22
CA LYS A 293 -11.34 -15.96 21.35
C LYS A 293 -10.25 -15.77 22.41
N GLU A 294 -9.62 -14.60 22.46
CA GLU A 294 -8.50 -14.36 23.39
C GLU A 294 -8.97 -14.14 24.84
N PHE A 295 -10.13 -13.52 25.06
CA PHE A 295 -10.56 -13.08 26.39
C PHE A 295 -11.77 -13.81 26.99
N TYR A 296 -12.50 -14.63 26.22
CA TYR A 296 -13.65 -15.36 26.76
C TYR A 296 -13.23 -16.43 27.79
N PHE A 297 -12.20 -17.21 27.47
CA PHE A 297 -11.51 -18.11 28.40
C PHE A 297 -10.00 -18.00 28.17
N PRO A 298 -9.34 -17.01 28.80
CA PRO A 298 -7.95 -16.73 28.51
C PRO A 298 -7.04 -17.88 28.95
N THR A 299 -6.04 -18.17 28.12
CA THR A 299 -4.99 -19.16 28.40
C THR A 299 -3.62 -18.50 28.33
N HIS A 300 -2.53 -19.25 28.50
CA HIS A 300 -1.19 -18.72 28.27
C HIS A 300 -1.00 -18.16 26.84
N HIS A 301 -1.75 -18.68 25.86
CA HIS A 301 -1.72 -18.19 24.48
C HIS A 301 -2.35 -16.79 24.32
N SER A 302 -3.12 -16.33 25.30
CA SER A 302 -3.72 -15.00 25.33
C SER A 302 -2.77 -13.91 25.86
N SER A 303 -1.55 -14.26 26.27
CA SER A 303 -0.58 -13.34 26.89
C SER A 303 -0.21 -12.16 25.99
N SER A 304 0.03 -12.39 24.70
CA SER A 304 0.28 -11.34 23.71
C SER A 304 -0.91 -10.38 23.55
N ALA A 305 -2.14 -10.91 23.57
CA ALA A 305 -3.34 -10.08 23.53
C ALA A 305 -3.51 -9.28 24.84
N MET A 306 -3.18 -9.87 25.99
CA MET A 306 -3.17 -9.17 27.28
C MET A 306 -2.17 -8.00 27.26
N TYR A 307 -0.94 -8.23 26.79
CA TYR A 307 0.06 -7.18 26.62
C TYR A 307 -0.44 -6.05 25.71
N LEU A 308 -1.04 -6.38 24.57
CA LEU A 308 -1.55 -5.38 23.62
C LEU A 308 -2.68 -4.52 24.20
N PHE A 309 -3.71 -5.15 24.78
CA PHE A 309 -4.94 -4.45 25.17
C PHE A 309 -4.93 -3.90 26.60
N PHE A 310 -4.13 -4.48 27.50
CA PHE A 310 -4.14 -4.14 28.93
C PHE A 310 -2.74 -3.89 29.50
N GLY A 311 -1.68 -4.23 28.77
CA GLY A 311 -0.31 -4.18 29.25
C GLY A 311 0.08 -5.42 30.06
N MET A 312 1.37 -5.56 30.33
CA MET A 312 1.93 -6.68 31.08
C MET A 312 3.23 -6.23 31.78
N ASP A 313 3.43 -6.64 33.04
CA ASP A 313 4.66 -6.38 33.81
C ASP A 313 5.11 -4.91 33.84
N GLY A 314 4.15 -3.97 33.83
CA GLY A 314 4.41 -2.53 33.80
C GLY A 314 4.64 -1.95 32.39
N HIS A 315 4.74 -2.79 31.37
CA HIS A 315 4.84 -2.39 29.96
C HIS A 315 3.45 -2.20 29.36
N ASN A 316 3.13 -0.96 28.98
CA ASN A 316 1.81 -0.57 28.47
C ASN A 316 1.88 0.39 27.27
N SER A 317 3.04 0.51 26.63
CA SER A 317 3.31 1.45 25.54
C SER A 317 2.35 1.31 24.35
N LEU A 318 1.90 0.09 24.04
CA LEU A 318 0.95 -0.19 22.95
C LEU A 318 -0.52 -0.06 23.33
N VAL A 319 -0.87 0.03 24.62
CA VAL A 319 -2.26 0.07 25.07
C VAL A 319 -2.99 1.30 24.53
N PRO A 320 -2.48 2.55 24.67
CA PRO A 320 -3.12 3.71 24.07
C PRO A 320 -3.19 3.63 22.54
N TRP A 321 -2.19 3.01 21.92
CA TRP A 321 -2.10 2.86 20.47
C TRP A 321 -3.23 1.99 19.92
N ILE A 322 -3.45 0.80 20.49
CA ILE A 322 -4.49 -0.11 20.01
C ILE A 322 -5.89 0.40 20.30
N TRP A 323 -6.14 0.98 21.50
CA TRP A 323 -7.46 1.51 21.82
C TRP A 323 -7.82 2.72 20.97
N THR A 324 -6.84 3.58 20.66
CA THR A 324 -7.03 4.67 19.68
C THR A 324 -7.38 4.10 18.32
N SER A 325 -6.63 3.09 17.86
CA SER A 325 -6.89 2.43 16.59
C SER A 325 -8.31 1.86 16.51
N VAL A 326 -8.72 1.04 17.49
CA VAL A 326 -10.05 0.42 17.52
C VAL A 326 -11.15 1.48 17.59
N GLY A 327 -11.00 2.48 18.46
CA GLY A 327 -11.97 3.57 18.61
C GLY A 327 -12.15 4.39 17.31
N VAL A 328 -11.04 4.75 16.67
CA VAL A 328 -11.07 5.49 15.39
C VAL A 328 -11.61 4.61 14.26
N ASN A 329 -11.28 3.32 14.22
CA ASN A 329 -11.78 2.36 13.23
C ASN A 329 -13.32 2.24 13.32
N VAL A 330 -13.85 2.02 14.52
CA VAL A 330 -15.29 1.96 14.77
C VAL A 330 -15.97 3.28 14.38
N LEU A 331 -15.45 4.42 14.85
CA LEU A 331 -16.03 5.73 14.56
C LEU A 331 -16.04 6.03 13.06
N ALA A 332 -14.92 5.83 12.37
CA ALA A 332 -14.82 6.06 10.93
C ALA A 332 -15.76 5.13 10.15
N THR A 333 -15.86 3.87 10.55
CA THR A 333 -16.80 2.91 9.95
C THR A 333 -18.26 3.36 10.12
N LEU A 334 -18.65 3.80 11.33
CA LEU A 334 -20.01 4.31 11.58
C LEU A 334 -20.32 5.57 10.78
N VAL A 335 -19.37 6.51 10.67
CA VAL A 335 -19.53 7.73 9.86
C VAL A 335 -19.73 7.37 8.38
N LEU A 336 -18.95 6.43 7.85
CA LEU A 336 -19.08 5.98 6.46
C LEU A 336 -20.39 5.19 6.22
N ALA A 337 -20.82 4.38 7.19
CA ALA A 337 -22.02 3.56 7.12
C ALA A 337 -23.29 4.42 7.17
N PHE A 338 -23.45 5.25 8.20
CA PHE A 338 -24.62 6.12 8.37
C PHE A 338 -24.66 7.27 7.36
N ASN A 339 -23.50 7.64 6.80
CA ASN A 339 -23.38 8.61 5.72
C ASN A 339 -24.10 9.95 6.00
N PRO A 340 -23.83 10.63 7.13
CA PRO A 340 -24.56 11.83 7.52
C PRO A 340 -24.44 12.97 6.49
N GLY A 341 -23.40 12.96 5.66
CA GLY A 341 -23.17 13.90 4.57
C GLY A 341 -23.67 13.45 3.20
N LYS A 342 -24.35 12.30 3.05
CA LYS A 342 -24.78 11.74 1.74
C LYS A 342 -23.66 11.75 0.68
N SER A 343 -22.50 11.19 1.04
CA SER A 343 -21.28 11.16 0.22
C SER A 343 -20.64 12.53 -0.06
N ASN A 344 -20.91 13.54 0.77
CA ASN A 344 -20.20 14.81 0.72
C ASN A 344 -18.70 14.60 1.00
N PRO A 345 -17.80 15.06 0.11
CA PRO A 345 -16.34 14.92 0.29
C PRO A 345 -15.81 15.44 1.64
N LYS A 346 -16.45 16.46 2.21
CA LYS A 346 -16.05 17.02 3.52
C LYS A 346 -16.21 16.06 4.68
N VAL A 347 -17.06 15.04 4.55
CA VAL A 347 -17.27 13.99 5.56
C VAL A 347 -16.60 12.69 5.10
N LEU A 348 -16.73 12.35 3.82
CA LEU A 348 -16.20 11.12 3.24
C LEU A 348 -14.66 11.06 3.36
N LEU A 349 -13.95 12.12 2.96
CA LEU A 349 -12.49 12.09 2.89
C LEU A 349 -11.83 12.02 4.27
N PRO A 350 -12.24 12.82 5.28
CA PRO A 350 -11.71 12.64 6.64
C PRO A 350 -12.00 11.25 7.20
N ALA A 351 -13.20 10.70 6.98
CA ALA A 351 -13.52 9.36 7.44
C ALA A 351 -12.67 8.27 6.76
N CYS A 352 -12.41 8.38 5.45
CA CYS A 352 -11.48 7.49 4.75
C CYS A 352 -10.05 7.61 5.30
N LEU A 353 -9.57 8.83 5.58
CA LEU A 353 -8.25 9.06 6.17
C LEU A 353 -8.13 8.43 7.55
N PHE A 354 -9.10 8.67 8.43
CA PHE A 354 -9.10 8.11 9.78
C PHE A 354 -9.20 6.58 9.77
N LEU A 355 -10.04 6.01 8.90
CA LEU A 355 -10.12 4.55 8.75
C LEU A 355 -8.77 3.96 8.28
N PHE A 356 -8.14 4.59 7.28
CA PHE A 356 -6.84 4.16 6.77
C PHE A 356 -5.75 4.20 7.86
N VAL A 357 -5.68 5.30 8.62
CA VAL A 357 -4.73 5.46 9.73
C VAL A 357 -5.00 4.45 10.84
N ALA A 358 -6.26 4.24 11.22
CA ALA A 358 -6.62 3.25 12.24
C ALA A 358 -6.18 1.84 11.82
N ILE A 359 -6.48 1.43 10.59
CA ILE A 359 -6.05 0.11 10.10
C ILE A 359 -4.52 0.02 10.01
N TRP A 360 -3.80 1.10 9.64
CA TRP A 360 -2.34 1.13 9.68
C TRP A 360 -1.80 0.95 11.11
N MET A 361 -2.40 1.62 12.10
CA MET A 361 -2.02 1.48 13.51
C MET A 361 -2.25 0.04 14.00
N GLU A 362 -3.40 -0.56 13.66
CA GLU A 362 -3.75 -1.93 14.03
C GLU A 362 -2.83 -2.96 13.35
N LYS A 363 -2.72 -2.91 12.01
CA LYS A 363 -2.02 -3.92 11.20
C LYS A 363 -0.51 -3.75 11.14
N GLY A 364 -0.02 -2.53 11.36
CA GLY A 364 1.40 -2.27 11.51
C GLY A 364 1.86 -2.72 12.89
N ILE A 365 2.23 -1.76 13.73
CA ILE A 365 2.81 -2.04 15.05
C ILE A 365 1.87 -2.89 15.92
N GLY A 366 0.55 -2.64 15.88
CA GLY A 366 -0.42 -3.34 16.72
C GLY A 366 -0.57 -4.85 16.44
N LEU A 367 -0.12 -5.32 15.28
CA LEU A 367 -0.13 -6.74 14.92
C LEU A 367 1.26 -7.36 15.08
N ILE A 368 2.29 -6.65 14.64
CA ILE A 368 3.64 -7.23 14.53
C ILE A 368 4.31 -7.30 15.90
N VAL A 369 4.33 -6.22 16.67
CA VAL A 369 5.08 -6.18 17.93
C VAL A 369 4.49 -7.12 18.99
N PRO A 370 3.16 -7.15 19.24
CA PRO A 370 2.56 -8.09 20.18
C PRO A 370 2.71 -9.55 19.76
N GLY A 371 2.89 -9.85 18.47
CA GLY A 371 3.15 -11.22 18.05
C GLY A 371 4.49 -11.77 18.52
N LEU A 372 5.41 -10.90 18.91
CA LEU A 372 6.72 -11.26 19.46
C LEU A 372 6.80 -11.16 20.99
N ILE A 373 5.80 -10.55 21.63
CA ILE A 373 5.78 -10.24 23.06
C ILE A 373 4.55 -10.89 23.73
N PRO A 374 4.70 -11.61 24.85
CA PRO A 374 5.98 -11.99 25.46
C PRO A 374 6.80 -12.95 24.57
N SER A 375 8.10 -13.07 24.86
CA SER A 375 8.94 -14.11 24.26
C SER A 375 8.41 -15.51 24.65
N PRO A 376 8.81 -16.59 23.96
CA PRO A 376 8.44 -17.95 24.39
C PRO A 376 8.92 -18.32 25.81
N LEU A 377 9.87 -17.56 26.36
CA LEU A 377 10.36 -17.69 27.74
C LEU A 377 9.62 -16.78 28.73
N GLY A 378 8.66 -15.98 28.27
CA GLY A 378 7.85 -15.08 29.08
C GLY A 378 8.41 -13.67 29.23
N GLU A 379 9.44 -13.30 28.47
CA GLU A 379 10.07 -11.97 28.61
C GLU A 379 9.24 -10.90 27.92
N VAL A 380 9.06 -9.76 28.60
CA VAL A 380 8.35 -8.59 28.10
C VAL A 380 9.34 -7.44 27.96
N VAL A 381 9.33 -6.77 26.80
CA VAL A 381 10.20 -5.62 26.53
C VAL A 381 9.39 -4.55 25.82
N ASP A 382 9.79 -3.29 25.98
CA ASP A 382 9.24 -2.21 25.16
C ASP A 382 10.01 -2.09 23.85
N TYR A 383 9.26 -1.78 22.79
CA TYR A 383 9.81 -1.45 21.48
C TYR A 383 9.28 -0.10 21.03
N LEU A 384 10.18 0.78 20.61
CA LEU A 384 9.87 2.04 19.95
C LEU A 384 10.80 2.23 18.76
N PRO A 385 10.29 2.66 17.60
CA PRO A 385 11.13 2.91 16.45
C PRO A 385 12.10 4.06 16.74
N THR A 386 13.36 3.83 16.39
CA THR A 386 14.42 4.83 16.47
C THR A 386 14.29 5.87 15.37
N TRP A 387 15.04 6.97 15.48
CA TRP A 387 15.14 7.97 14.41
C TRP A 387 15.62 7.37 13.08
N VAL A 388 16.45 6.31 13.13
CA VAL A 388 16.94 5.60 11.94
C VAL A 388 15.78 4.94 11.22
N GLU A 389 14.99 4.13 11.93
CA GLU A 389 13.82 3.45 11.36
C GLU A 389 12.80 4.43 10.81
N LEU A 390 12.52 5.51 11.54
CA LEU A 390 11.60 6.56 11.09
C LEU A 390 12.11 7.26 9.82
N SER A 391 13.40 7.57 9.74
CA SER A 391 14.00 8.26 8.60
C SER A 391 14.07 7.36 7.36
N VAL A 392 14.47 6.11 7.51
CA VAL A 392 14.46 5.10 6.44
C VAL A 392 13.04 4.88 5.93
N THR A 393 12.08 4.71 6.84
CA THR A 393 10.66 4.58 6.49
C THR A 393 10.17 5.80 5.71
N LEU A 394 10.47 7.02 6.17
CA LEU A 394 10.07 8.24 5.45
C LEU A 394 10.67 8.28 4.03
N GLY A 395 11.92 7.86 3.87
CA GLY A 395 12.56 7.73 2.56
C GLY A 395 11.87 6.73 1.64
N ILE A 396 11.50 5.55 2.17
CA ILE A 396 10.77 4.52 1.40
C ILE A 396 9.37 5.01 1.01
N PHE A 397 8.65 5.65 1.93
CA PHE A 397 7.34 6.27 1.61
C PHE A 397 7.49 7.35 0.52
N ALA A 398 8.52 8.19 0.60
CA ALA A 398 8.79 9.19 -0.42
C ALA A 398 9.13 8.57 -1.79
N LEU A 399 9.85 7.45 -1.82
CA LEU A 399 10.10 6.66 -3.04
C LEU A 399 8.79 6.15 -3.64
N GLY A 400 7.95 5.50 -2.84
CA GLY A 400 6.65 5.00 -3.28
C GLY A 400 5.76 6.11 -3.83
N ILE A 401 5.62 7.22 -3.10
CA ILE A 401 4.83 8.39 -3.54
C ILE A 401 5.39 8.97 -4.84
N THR A 402 6.71 9.00 -5.01
CA THR A 402 7.35 9.44 -6.28
C THR A 402 6.94 8.54 -7.43
N ILE A 403 7.03 7.21 -7.26
CA ILE A 403 6.64 6.23 -8.29
C ILE A 403 5.16 6.38 -8.65
N VAL A 404 4.27 6.41 -7.64
CA VAL A 404 2.83 6.61 -7.84
C VAL A 404 2.55 7.90 -8.61
N THR A 405 3.18 9.01 -8.20
CA THR A 405 3.04 10.30 -8.87
C THR A 405 3.46 10.21 -10.34
N TRP A 406 4.57 9.55 -10.62
CA TRP A 406 5.11 9.44 -11.99
C TRP A 406 4.21 8.61 -12.90
N LEU A 407 3.73 7.47 -12.40
CA LEU A 407 2.86 6.56 -13.13
C LEU A 407 1.49 7.17 -13.39
N ILE A 408 0.83 7.70 -12.35
CA ILE A 408 -0.49 8.34 -12.47
C ILE A 408 -0.41 9.52 -13.42
N ARG A 409 0.62 10.38 -13.29
CA ARG A 409 0.71 11.56 -14.14
C ARG A 409 0.89 11.21 -15.61
N ALA A 410 1.74 10.23 -15.92
CA ALA A 410 1.89 9.74 -17.29
C ALA A 410 0.57 9.17 -17.82
N ALA A 411 -0.12 8.36 -17.01
CA ALA A 411 -1.41 7.78 -17.37
C ALA A 411 -2.47 8.84 -17.68
N LEU A 412 -2.62 9.84 -16.80
CA LEU A 412 -3.62 10.91 -16.98
C LEU A 412 -3.40 11.71 -18.27
N ILE A 413 -2.13 12.02 -18.62
CA ILE A 413 -1.81 12.75 -19.86
C ILE A 413 -2.18 11.92 -21.08
N ILE A 414 -1.77 10.65 -21.11
CA ILE A 414 -2.02 9.74 -22.23
C ILE A 414 -3.52 9.50 -22.43
N GLU A 415 -4.26 9.23 -21.36
CA GLU A 415 -5.70 8.96 -21.44
C GLU A 415 -6.49 10.20 -21.87
N GLN A 416 -6.11 11.39 -21.41
CA GLN A 416 -6.77 12.63 -21.85
C GLN A 416 -6.53 12.92 -23.33
N GLU A 417 -5.31 12.68 -23.82
CA GLU A 417 -5.02 12.82 -25.25
C GLU A 417 -5.77 11.78 -26.07
N TYR A 418 -5.79 10.52 -25.64
CA TYR A 418 -6.42 9.43 -26.38
C TYR A 418 -7.95 9.56 -26.46
N VAL A 419 -8.63 9.95 -25.38
CA VAL A 419 -10.10 10.15 -25.37
C VAL A 419 -10.51 11.45 -26.09
N GLY A 420 -9.58 12.39 -26.26
CA GLY A 420 -9.78 13.62 -27.03
C GLY A 420 -9.72 13.44 -28.55
N TYR A 421 -9.25 12.28 -29.03
CA TYR A 421 -9.34 11.82 -30.43
C TYR A 421 -10.58 10.95 -30.63
#